data_AF-A0A2E1HFU2-F1
#
_entry.id   AF-A0A2E1HFU2-F1
#
_cell.length_a   1.000
_cell.length_b   1.000
_cell.length_c   1.000
_cell.angle_alpha   90.00
_cell.angle_beta   90.00
_cell.angle_gamma   90.00
#
_symmetry.space_group_name_H-M   'P 1'
#
loop_
_entity.id
_entity.type
_entity.pdbx_description
1 polymer ?
#
loop_
_entity_poly.entity_id
_entity_poly.type
_entity_poly.pdbx_seq_one_letter_code
_entity_poly.pdbx_strand_id
1 'polypeptide(L)'
;DQGSQFTSPRFTAVLTGAGVKVSMDGRGRWMDNVFIERLWRSLKYECIYLHAFETGSETRVGISKWVTYYNVQRPHSTHGGKTPAQVHEGTGFIKLAA
;
A
#
# COMPACT_ATOMS: atom_id res chain seq x y z
N ASP A 1 11.48 -6.35 -0.46
CA ASP A 1 11.67 -7.21 0.70
C ASP A 1 12.02 -8.64 0.24
N GLN A 2 12.83 -9.37 1.02
CA GLN A 2 13.27 -10.75 0.75
C GLN A 2 12.69 -11.77 1.74
N GLY A 3 11.63 -11.40 2.47
CA GLY A 3 10.93 -12.30 3.39
C GLY A 3 10.56 -13.65 2.75
N SER A 4 10.63 -14.72 3.55
CA SER A 4 10.41 -16.10 3.09
C SER A 4 9.06 -16.34 2.43
N GLN A 5 8.03 -15.56 2.81
CA GLN A 5 6.71 -15.60 2.18
C GLN A 5 6.76 -15.16 0.71
N PHE A 6 7.50 -14.09 0.42
CA PHE A 6 7.62 -13.51 -0.92
C PHE A 6 8.64 -14.23 -1.81
N THR A 7 9.61 -14.93 -1.21
CA THR A 7 10.60 -15.73 -1.94
C THR A 7 10.21 -17.20 -2.10
N SER A 8 9.11 -17.64 -1.48
CA SER A 8 8.66 -19.03 -1.58
C SER A 8 8.26 -19.42 -3.01
N PRO A 9 8.58 -20.64 -3.48
CA PRO A 9 8.17 -21.12 -4.81
C PRO A 9 6.66 -21.11 -5.01
N ARG A 10 5.89 -21.37 -3.94
CA ARG A 10 4.43 -21.37 -3.98
C ARG A 10 3.88 -19.98 -4.31
N PHE A 11 4.49 -18.93 -3.75
CA PHE A 11 4.08 -17.55 -4.02
C PHE A 11 4.53 -17.09 -5.41
N THR A 12 5.80 -17.31 -5.76
CA THR A 12 6.34 -16.88 -7.05
C THR A 12 5.68 -17.57 -8.24
N ALA A 13 5.32 -18.86 -8.12
CA ALA A 13 4.62 -19.59 -9.17
C ALA A 13 3.27 -18.98 -9.54
N VAL A 14 2.50 -18.47 -8.56
CA VAL A 14 1.22 -17.79 -8.80
C VAL A 14 1.45 -16.51 -9.60
N LEU A 15 2.46 -15.73 -9.23
CA LEU A 15 2.79 -14.48 -9.91
C LEU A 15 3.27 -14.72 -11.34
N THR A 16 4.18 -15.67 -11.54
CA THR A 16 4.68 -16.01 -12.87
C THR A 16 3.60 -16.62 -13.75
N GLY A 17 2.70 -17.44 -13.19
CA GLY A 17 1.55 -17.99 -13.90
C GLY A 17 0.57 -16.91 -14.37
N ALA A 18 0.48 -15.79 -13.65
CA ALA A 18 -0.29 -14.62 -14.03
C ALA A 18 0.48 -13.63 -14.94
N GLY A 19 1.70 -13.97 -15.37
CA GLY A 19 2.54 -13.09 -16.19
C GLY A 19 3.13 -11.89 -15.44
N VAL A 20 3.08 -11.88 -14.11
CA VAL A 20 3.60 -10.79 -13.28
C VAL A 20 5.12 -10.91 -13.17
N LYS A 21 5.84 -9.85 -13.55
CA LYS A 21 7.28 -9.76 -13.35
C LYS A 21 7.60 -9.57 -11.87
N VAL A 22 8.19 -10.58 -11.24
CA VAL A 22 8.66 -10.50 -9.86
C VAL A 22 9.97 -9.72 -9.82
N SER A 23 10.00 -8.62 -9.07
CA SER A 23 11.20 -7.85 -8.80
C SER A 23 11.43 -7.82 -7.29
N MET A 24 12.56 -8.35 -6.83
CA MET A 24 12.97 -8.26 -5.43
C MET A 24 13.98 -7.12 -5.27
N ASP A 25 13.90 -6.42 -4.15
CA ASP A 25 14.89 -5.42 -3.79
C ASP A 25 16.25 -6.08 -3.53
N GLY A 26 17.32 -5.32 -3.76
CA GLY A 26 18.64 -5.71 -3.29
C GLY A 26 18.70 -5.64 -1.77
N ARG A 27 19.50 -6.50 -1.14
CA ARG A 27 19.78 -6.41 0.31
C ARG A 27 20.25 -4.99 0.66
N GLY A 28 19.57 -4.34 1.60
CA GLY A 28 19.89 -2.98 2.07
C GLY A 28 19.25 -1.83 1.29
N ARG A 29 18.37 -2.08 0.32
CA ARG A 29 17.64 -1.02 -0.41
C ARG A 29 16.35 -0.58 0.29
N TRP A 30 16.50 0.07 1.43
CA TRP A 30 15.38 0.59 2.23
C TRP A 30 14.45 1.53 1.45
N MET A 31 14.98 2.28 0.47
CA MET A 31 14.22 3.23 -0.34
C MET A 31 13.04 2.59 -1.09
N ASP A 32 13.18 1.34 -1.51
CA ASP A 32 12.12 0.62 -2.22
C ASP A 32 10.92 0.31 -1.30
N ASN A 33 11.15 0.26 0.02
CA ASN A 33 10.13 -0.05 1.02
C ASN A 33 9.53 1.20 1.71
N VAL A 34 10.10 2.39 1.50
CA VAL A 34 9.66 3.64 2.17
C VAL A 34 8.18 3.94 1.97
N PHE A 35 7.65 3.69 0.77
CA PHE A 35 6.25 3.98 0.46
C PHE A 35 5.31 3.08 1.25
N ILE A 36 5.59 1.79 1.29
CA ILE A 36 4.75 0.82 2.00
C ILE A 36 4.90 0.99 3.52
N GLU A 37 6.10 1.29 4.02
CA GLU A 37 6.32 1.61 5.43
C GLU A 37 5.55 2.85 5.88
N ARG A 38 5.50 3.89 5.03
CA ARG A 38 4.71 5.10 5.31
C ARG A 38 3.22 4.77 5.40
N LEU A 39 2.70 3.93 4.51
CA LEU A 39 1.32 3.46 4.56
C LEU A 39 1.04 2.73 5.88
N TRP A 40 1.91 1.76 6.25
CA TRP A 40 1.75 0.99 7.47
C TRP A 40 1.82 1.85 8.73
N ARG A 41 2.70 2.84 8.76
CA ARG A 41 2.75 3.81 9.85
C ARG A 41 1.42 4.55 9.98
N SER A 42 0.90 5.11 8.89
CA SER A 42 -0.40 5.79 8.92
C SER A 42 -1.52 4.85 9.39
N LEU A 43 -1.64 3.62 8.87
CA LEU A 43 -2.66 2.67 9.31
C LEU A 43 -2.58 2.40 10.82
N LYS A 44 -1.37 2.17 11.34
CA LYS A 44 -1.17 1.84 12.75
C LYS A 44 -1.60 3.00 13.65
N TYR A 45 -1.13 4.21 13.36
CA TYR A 45 -1.40 5.37 14.21
C TYR A 45 -2.82 5.93 14.07
N GLU A 46 -3.43 5.79 12.89
CA GLU A 46 -4.72 6.40 12.58
C GLU A 46 -5.89 5.41 12.73
N CYS A 47 -5.62 4.10 12.85
CA CYS A 47 -6.63 3.07 13.03
C CYS A 47 -6.26 2.12 14.17
N ILE A 48 -5.21 1.30 14.01
CA ILE A 48 -4.96 0.17 14.91
C ILE A 48 -4.75 0.61 16.38
N TYR A 49 -3.97 1.66 16.61
CA TYR A 49 -3.67 2.12 17.98
C TYR A 49 -4.79 2.93 18.62
N LEU A 50 -5.78 3.38 17.84
CA LEU A 50 -6.91 4.16 18.34
C LEU A 50 -8.12 3.29 18.70
N HIS A 51 -8.11 2.00 18.32
CA HIS A 51 -9.25 1.11 18.49
C HIS A 51 -8.86 -0.11 19.33
N ALA A 52 -9.68 -0.43 20.32
CA ALA A 52 -9.60 -1.69 21.04
C ALA A 52 -10.46 -2.74 20.32
N PHE A 53 -10.00 -3.25 19.18
CA PHE A 53 -10.70 -4.33 18.49
C PHE A 53 -10.66 -5.61 19.35
N GLU A 54 -11.82 -6.21 19.60
CA GLU A 54 -11.93 -7.42 20.41
C GLU A 54 -11.80 -8.68 19.53
N THR A 55 -12.16 -8.56 18.26
CA THR A 55 -12.12 -9.69 17.31
C THR A 55 -11.40 -9.37 16.01
N GLY A 56 -10.93 -10.42 15.33
CA GLY A 56 -10.37 -10.30 13.98
C GLY A 56 -11.40 -9.78 12.96
N SER A 57 -12.68 -10.11 13.13
CA SER A 57 -13.76 -9.63 12.26
C SER A 57 -13.94 -8.12 12.37
N GLU A 58 -13.96 -7.58 13.60
CA GLU A 58 -14.00 -6.13 13.84
C GLU A 58 -12.75 -5.45 13.30
N THR A 59 -11.58 -6.03 13.55
CA THR A 59 -10.31 -5.53 13.01
C THR A 59 -10.36 -5.43 11.48
N ARG A 60 -10.89 -6.46 10.80
CA ARG A 60 -11.04 -6.48 9.35
C ARG A 60 -11.96 -5.37 8.86
N VAL A 61 -13.09 -5.14 9.54
CA VAL A 61 -14.01 -4.04 9.20
C VAL A 61 -13.36 -2.68 9.42
N GLY A 62 -12.66 -2.47 10.54
CA GLY A 62 -11.96 -1.24 10.86
C GLY A 62 -10.85 -0.91 9.85
N ILE A 63 -10.01 -1.89 9.52
CA ILE A 63 -8.98 -1.75 8.48
C ILE A 63 -9.63 -1.45 7.13
N SER A 64 -10.69 -2.16 6.75
CA SER A 64 -11.38 -1.91 5.47
C SER A 64 -11.92 -0.49 5.37
N LYS A 65 -12.56 0.02 6.43
CA LYS A 65 -13.02 1.41 6.49
C LYS A 65 -11.86 2.40 6.35
N TRP A 66 -10.76 2.15 7.06
CA TRP A 66 -9.58 3.01 7.00
C TRP A 66 -8.92 3.01 5.61
N VAL A 67 -8.80 1.85 4.96
CA VAL A 67 -8.23 1.72 3.61
C VAL A 67 -9.10 2.48 2.58
N THR A 68 -10.43 2.38 2.69
CA THR A 68 -11.34 3.15 1.84
C THR A 68 -11.17 4.65 2.03
N TYR A 69 -11.10 5.11 3.28
CA TYR A 69 -10.82 6.51 3.59
C TYR A 69 -9.48 6.97 2.99
N TYR A 70 -8.41 6.21 3.22
CA TYR A 70 -7.06 6.54 2.75
C TYR A 70 -7.00 6.68 1.22
N ASN A 71 -7.63 5.75 0.49
CA ASN A 71 -7.54 5.73 -0.96
C ASN A 71 -8.51 6.70 -1.66
N VAL A 72 -9.72 6.88 -1.11
CA VAL A 72 -10.81 7.54 -1.85
C VAL A 72 -11.12 8.94 -1.31
N GLN A 73 -10.83 9.21 -0.03
CA GLN A 73 -11.25 10.44 0.64
C GLN A 73 -10.08 11.32 1.08
N ARG A 74 -8.93 10.73 1.43
CA ARG A 74 -7.77 11.47 1.95
C ARG A 74 -7.00 12.15 0.82
N PRO A 75 -6.91 13.49 0.77
CA PRO A 75 -6.03 14.17 -0.17
C PRO A 75 -4.57 14.08 0.28
N HIS A 76 -3.65 13.91 -0.67
CA HIS A 76 -2.21 13.86 -0.40
C HIS A 76 -1.49 15.04 -1.05
N SER A 77 -0.65 15.74 -0.30
CA SER A 77 0.15 16.87 -0.80
C SER A 77 1.09 16.44 -1.94
N THR A 78 1.70 15.24 -1.84
CA THR A 78 2.52 14.65 -2.92
C THR A 78 1.73 14.46 -4.23
N HIS A 79 0.41 14.36 -4.15
CA HIS A 79 -0.48 14.20 -5.32
C HIS A 79 -1.15 15.51 -5.73
N GLY A 80 -0.68 16.66 -5.25
CA GLY A 80 -1.31 17.96 -5.53
C GLY A 80 -2.71 18.10 -4.93
N GLY A 81 -2.94 17.48 -3.76
CA GLY A 81 -4.24 17.49 -3.08
C GLY A 81 -5.23 16.45 -3.59
N LYS A 82 -4.82 15.53 -4.47
CA LYS A 82 -5.66 14.42 -4.94
C LYS A 82 -5.56 13.20 -4.04
N THR A 83 -6.58 12.36 -4.09
CA THR A 83 -6.60 11.06 -3.40
C THR A 83 -5.83 10.01 -4.22
N PRO A 84 -5.32 8.93 -3.60
CA PRO A 84 -4.66 7.86 -4.32
C PRO A 84 -5.50 7.26 -5.45
N ALA A 85 -6.82 7.10 -5.25
CA ALA A 85 -7.74 6.61 -6.27
C ALA A 85 -7.79 7.56 -7.48
N GLN A 86 -7.88 8.87 -7.26
CA GLN A 86 -7.88 9.86 -8.35
C GLN A 86 -6.57 9.83 -9.17
N VAL A 87 -5.43 9.65 -8.51
CA VAL A 87 -4.15 9.51 -9.22
C VAL A 87 -4.10 8.21 -10.02
N HIS A 88 -4.58 7.10 -9.45
CA HIS A 88 -4.60 5.79 -10.10
C HIS A 88 -5.51 5.75 -11.34
N GLU A 89 -6.69 6.36 -11.24
CA GLU A 89 -7.69 6.43 -12.33
C GLU A 89 -7.34 7.45 -13.43
N GLY A 90 -6.19 8.13 -13.34
CA GLY A 90 -5.71 9.05 -14.37
C GLY A 90 -6.37 10.43 -14.35
N THR A 91 -7.09 10.80 -13.29
CA THR A 91 -7.53 12.20 -13.10
C THR A 91 -6.40 13.11 -12.58
N GLY A 92 -5.17 12.59 -12.47
CA GLY A 92 -3.94 13.30 -12.16
C GLY A 92 -3.23 13.88 -13.40
N PHE A 93 -3.40 15.16 -13.71
CA PHE A 93 -2.53 15.88 -14.66
C PHE A 93 -1.04 15.59 -14.40
N ILE A 94 -0.41 14.83 -15.30
CA ILE A 94 1.04 14.86 -15.45
C ILE A 94 1.34 16.12 -16.25
N LYS A 95 1.83 17.18 -15.58
CA LYS A 95 2.58 18.23 -16.28
C LYS A 95 3.89 17.60 -16.74
N LEU A 96 3.94 17.17 -18.00
CA LEU A 96 5.20 17.03 -18.73
C LEU A 96 5.74 18.44 -18.92
N ALA A 97 6.78 18.80 -18.16
CA ALA A 97 7.61 19.94 -18.51
C ALA A 97 8.47 19.54 -19.71
N ALA A 98 8.40 20.36 -20.77
CA ALA A 98 9.27 20.31 -21.94
C ALA A 98 10.68 20.78 -21.60
#